data_AF-A8WYQ4-F1
#
_entry.id   AF-A8WYQ4-F1
#
_cell.length_a   1.000
_cell.length_b   1.000
_cell.length_c   1.000
_cell.angle_alpha   90.00
_cell.angle_beta   90.00
_cell.angle_gamma   90.00
#
_symmetry.space_group_name_H-M   'P 1'
#
loop_
_entity.id
_entity.type
_entity.pdbx_description
1 polymer ?
#
loop_
_entity_poly.entity_id
_entity_poly.type
_entity_poly.pdbx_seq_one_letter_code
_entity_poly.pdbx_strand_id
1 'polypeptide(L)'
;MKNSEKTLSSKTEEEMTSDLIVYWETSLFVRRHPLLLGSLEFAKNKTRKMKTLLEYGLSILFSYLAIHDCIMSLVVTYVTNVILLGIGVLFLYVGIRDNCWSGRLDVCFYLPTWMILVAVLIFIDRLIYWKHKFNGVIFEGKFPRPRSSIRNSNKEQIRQWQKDKQKRSSSKKLRTSSIVFRVILSLVTFGLTITALHVLIAAVHGKGAENPDPIIFSFYFGLLTLFVYFCMLIKYFYNFCMSRVKKSKSTTPAPMPNP
;
A
#
# COMPACT_ATOMS: atom_id res chain seq x y z
N MET A 1 -32.58 -102.89 32.62
CA MET A 1 -32.98 -102.14 31.41
C MET A 1 -32.94 -100.65 31.73
N LYS A 2 -32.39 -99.85 30.79
CA LYS A 2 -32.06 -98.39 30.84
C LYS A 2 -30.65 -98.02 31.28
N ASN A 3 -30.10 -97.09 30.48
CA ASN A 3 -28.87 -96.30 30.60
C ASN A 3 -27.66 -96.79 29.79
N SER A 4 -27.65 -96.50 28.49
CA SER A 4 -26.43 -96.30 27.70
C SER A 4 -26.71 -95.53 26.41
N GLU A 5 -27.20 -94.30 26.51
CA GLU A 5 -27.36 -93.39 25.37
C GLU A 5 -27.11 -91.96 25.86
N LYS A 6 -25.86 -91.63 26.20
CA LYS A 6 -25.49 -90.26 26.59
C LYS A 6 -23.97 -89.99 26.56
N THR A 7 -23.26 -90.41 25.52
CA THR A 7 -21.81 -90.15 25.42
C THR A 7 -21.27 -89.96 24.00
N LEU A 8 -22.11 -89.56 23.02
CA LEU A 8 -21.62 -89.30 21.65
C LEU A 8 -22.02 -87.94 21.06
N SER A 9 -22.77 -87.09 21.78
CA SER A 9 -23.28 -85.82 21.23
C SER A 9 -22.59 -84.56 21.76
N SER A 10 -21.70 -84.65 22.76
CA SER A 10 -21.09 -83.45 23.35
C SER A 10 -19.66 -83.16 22.87
N LYS A 11 -19.09 -84.01 22.00
CA LYS A 11 -17.69 -83.86 21.55
C LYS A 11 -17.55 -83.17 20.18
N THR A 12 -18.63 -83.07 19.41
CA THR A 12 -18.60 -82.50 18.05
C THR A 12 -19.00 -81.02 18.00
N GLU A 13 -19.73 -80.52 19.01
CA GLU A 13 -20.09 -79.09 19.10
C GLU A 13 -18.94 -78.19 19.61
N GLU A 14 -18.05 -78.72 20.47
CA GLU A 14 -16.88 -77.96 20.94
C GLU A 14 -15.78 -77.83 19.86
N GLU A 15 -15.66 -78.79 18.93
CA GLU A 15 -14.69 -78.68 17.82
C GLU A 15 -15.14 -77.70 16.73
N MET A 16 -16.45 -77.63 16.42
CA MET A 16 -16.96 -76.68 15.41
C MET A 16 -16.93 -75.21 15.85
N THR A 17 -16.97 -74.94 17.16
CA THR A 17 -16.93 -73.56 17.67
C THR A 17 -15.51 -72.99 17.72
N SER A 18 -14.50 -73.83 17.97
CA SER A 18 -13.10 -73.39 17.97
C SER A 18 -12.61 -73.03 16.56
N ASP A 19 -12.97 -73.82 15.54
CA ASP A 19 -12.54 -73.54 14.17
C ASP A 19 -13.25 -72.33 13.55
N LEU A 20 -14.50 -72.06 13.93
CA LEU A 20 -15.20 -70.84 13.49
C LEU A 20 -14.60 -69.57 14.11
N ILE A 21 -14.16 -69.63 15.37
CA ILE A 21 -13.52 -68.49 16.04
C ILE A 21 -12.15 -68.20 15.43
N VAL A 22 -11.36 -69.24 15.13
CA VAL A 22 -10.05 -69.09 14.46
C VAL A 22 -10.22 -68.57 13.03
N TYR A 23 -11.26 -69.00 12.30
CA TYR A 23 -11.57 -68.48 10.96
C TYR A 23 -12.07 -67.02 10.99
N TRP A 24 -12.79 -66.62 12.05
CA TRP A 24 -13.26 -65.24 12.21
C TRP A 24 -12.13 -64.27 12.59
N GLU A 25 -11.20 -64.68 13.46
CA GLU A 25 -10.03 -63.86 13.82
C GLU A 25 -9.00 -63.73 12.68
N THR A 26 -8.77 -64.81 11.91
CA THR A 26 -7.86 -64.76 10.76
C THR A 26 -8.45 -63.98 9.58
N SER A 27 -9.76 -64.03 9.35
CA SER A 27 -10.41 -63.20 8.32
C SER A 27 -10.47 -61.71 8.70
N LEU A 28 -10.51 -61.36 9.98
CA LEU A 28 -10.38 -59.98 10.47
C LEU A 28 -8.93 -59.44 10.35
N PHE A 29 -7.92 -60.29 10.51
CA PHE A 29 -6.52 -59.87 10.37
C PHE A 29 -6.08 -59.72 8.90
N VAL A 30 -6.58 -60.57 7.99
CA VAL A 30 -6.21 -60.52 6.56
C VAL A 30 -6.90 -59.36 5.82
N ARG A 31 -8.05 -58.86 6.30
CA ARG A 31 -8.76 -57.69 5.69
C ARG A 31 -8.42 -56.32 6.29
N ARG A 32 -7.67 -56.23 7.39
CA ARG A 32 -7.39 -54.93 8.05
C ARG A 32 -6.29 -54.09 7.38
N HIS A 33 -5.38 -54.70 6.62
CA HIS A 33 -4.30 -53.96 5.97
C HIS A 33 -4.73 -53.04 4.81
N PRO A 34 -5.63 -53.42 3.88
CA PRO A 34 -6.05 -52.53 2.79
C PRO A 34 -7.00 -51.41 3.24
N LEU A 35 -7.79 -51.61 4.30
CA LEU A 35 -8.73 -50.60 4.82
C LEU A 35 -8.03 -49.48 5.59
N LEU A 36 -6.97 -49.80 6.35
CA LEU A 36 -6.16 -48.78 7.02
C LEU A 36 -5.39 -47.92 6.02
N LEU A 37 -4.81 -48.51 4.97
CA LEU A 37 -4.13 -47.75 3.91
C LEU A 37 -5.08 -46.79 3.18
N GLY A 38 -6.30 -47.24 2.85
CA GLY A 38 -7.32 -46.40 2.21
C GLY A 38 -7.79 -45.24 3.10
N SER A 39 -7.94 -45.47 4.41
CA SER A 39 -8.30 -44.41 5.37
C SER A 39 -7.19 -43.36 5.53
N LEU A 40 -5.92 -43.78 5.48
CA LEU A 40 -4.76 -42.90 5.62
C LEU A 40 -4.53 -42.08 4.35
N GLU A 41 -4.72 -42.67 3.16
CA GLU A 41 -4.74 -41.92 1.89
C GLU A 41 -5.91 -40.93 1.84
N PHE A 42 -7.10 -41.31 2.32
CA PHE A 42 -8.24 -40.41 2.40
C PHE A 42 -7.99 -39.24 3.35
N ALA A 43 -7.42 -39.49 4.54
CA ALA A 43 -7.04 -38.46 5.50
C ALA A 43 -5.93 -37.53 4.96
N LYS A 44 -4.94 -38.09 4.26
CA LYS A 44 -3.86 -37.35 3.59
C LYS A 44 -4.37 -36.49 2.44
N ASN A 45 -5.32 -36.99 1.66
CA ASN A 45 -5.92 -36.25 0.55
C ASN A 45 -6.84 -35.13 1.06
N LYS A 46 -7.57 -35.38 2.16
CA LYS A 46 -8.40 -34.37 2.84
C LYS A 46 -7.57 -33.24 3.44
N THR A 47 -6.47 -33.56 4.12
CA THR A 47 -5.53 -32.54 4.66
C THR A 47 -4.84 -31.75 3.55
N ARG A 48 -4.48 -32.39 2.43
CA ARG A 48 -3.93 -31.68 1.26
C ARG A 48 -4.95 -30.72 0.63
N LYS A 49 -6.21 -31.15 0.44
CA LYS A 49 -7.29 -30.27 -0.05
C LYS A 49 -7.54 -29.10 0.90
N MET A 50 -7.56 -29.35 2.21
CA MET A 50 -7.77 -28.31 3.22
C MET A 50 -6.63 -27.28 3.23
N LYS A 51 -5.37 -27.74 3.07
CA LYS A 51 -4.21 -26.86 2.92
C LYS A 51 -4.31 -25.98 1.67
N THR A 52 -4.69 -26.56 0.52
CA THR A 52 -4.87 -25.78 -0.71
C THR A 52 -5.99 -24.74 -0.59
N LEU A 53 -7.11 -25.08 0.05
CA LEU A 53 -8.21 -24.13 0.29
C LEU A 53 -7.77 -22.98 1.22
N LEU A 54 -6.98 -23.29 2.24
CA LEU A 54 -6.45 -22.30 3.16
C LEU A 54 -5.43 -21.37 2.48
N GLU A 55 -4.55 -21.92 1.63
CA GLU A 55 -3.63 -21.13 0.79
C GLU A 55 -4.38 -20.23 -0.20
N TYR A 56 -5.43 -20.72 -0.84
CA TYR A 56 -6.30 -19.92 -1.71
C TYR A 56 -7.03 -18.82 -0.94
N GLY A 57 -7.61 -19.14 0.22
CA GLY A 57 -8.29 -18.17 1.08
C GLY A 57 -7.36 -17.05 1.56
N LEU A 58 -6.15 -17.40 2.00
CA LEU A 58 -5.12 -16.42 2.37
C LEU A 58 -4.69 -15.57 1.17
N SER A 59 -4.52 -16.16 -0.01
CA SER A 59 -4.17 -15.42 -1.23
C SER A 59 -5.25 -14.40 -1.63
N ILE A 60 -6.53 -14.76 -1.49
CA ILE A 60 -7.66 -13.85 -1.75
C ILE A 60 -7.67 -12.71 -0.72
N LEU A 61 -7.50 -13.03 0.57
CA LEU A 61 -7.47 -12.03 1.64
C LEU A 61 -6.33 -11.02 1.44
N PHE A 62 -5.11 -11.49 1.13
CA PHE A 62 -3.98 -10.62 0.83
C PHE A 62 -4.21 -9.75 -0.41
N SER A 63 -4.85 -10.30 -1.43
CA SER A 63 -5.21 -9.56 -2.64
C SER A 63 -6.25 -8.48 -2.34
N TYR A 64 -7.26 -8.77 -1.52
CA TYR A 64 -8.26 -7.80 -1.08
C TYR A 64 -7.64 -6.65 -0.27
N LEU A 65 -6.80 -6.97 0.71
CA LEU A 65 -6.05 -5.98 1.50
C LEU A 65 -5.18 -5.08 0.60
N ALA A 66 -4.44 -5.66 -0.35
CA ALA A 66 -3.61 -4.90 -1.27
C ALA A 66 -4.42 -3.97 -2.20
N ILE A 67 -5.59 -4.42 -2.65
CA ILE A 67 -6.50 -3.59 -3.46
C ILE A 67 -7.07 -2.44 -2.61
N HIS A 68 -7.51 -2.73 -1.38
CA HIS A 68 -8.05 -1.73 -0.47
C HIS A 68 -7.02 -0.64 -0.14
N ASP A 69 -5.79 -1.02 0.20
CA ASP A 69 -4.69 -0.07 0.46
C ASP A 69 -4.37 0.78 -0.77
N CYS A 70 -4.45 0.19 -1.97
CA CYS A 70 -4.24 0.89 -3.23
C CYS A 70 -5.33 1.94 -3.48
N ILE A 71 -6.60 1.56 -3.29
CA ILE A 71 -7.77 2.45 -3.45
C ILE A 71 -7.68 3.59 -2.44
N MET A 72 -7.44 3.29 -1.16
CA MET A 72 -7.32 4.31 -0.12
C MET A 72 -6.18 5.29 -0.40
N SER A 73 -5.02 4.79 -0.85
CA SER A 73 -3.90 5.66 -1.24
C SER A 73 -4.24 6.56 -2.43
N LEU A 74 -5.03 6.06 -3.39
CA LEU A 74 -5.52 6.82 -4.54
C LEU A 74 -6.50 7.92 -4.12
N VAL A 75 -7.50 7.57 -3.31
CA VAL A 75 -8.49 8.51 -2.77
C VAL A 75 -7.80 9.61 -1.98
N VAL A 76 -6.91 9.26 -1.04
CA VAL A 76 -6.14 10.23 -0.26
C VAL A 76 -5.35 11.16 -1.18
N THR A 77 -4.67 10.62 -2.19
CA THR A 77 -3.89 11.43 -3.14
C THR A 77 -4.77 12.39 -3.94
N TYR A 78 -5.96 11.94 -4.36
CA TYR A 78 -6.92 12.77 -5.08
C TYR A 78 -7.47 13.89 -4.19
N VAL A 79 -7.96 13.54 -2.99
CA VAL A 79 -8.49 14.49 -2.00
C VAL A 79 -7.44 15.54 -1.64
N THR A 80 -6.21 15.13 -1.34
CA THR A 80 -5.11 16.05 -1.05
C THR A 80 -4.81 17.01 -2.21
N ASN A 81 -4.90 16.53 -3.47
CA ASN A 81 -4.71 17.39 -4.63
C ASN A 81 -5.83 18.42 -4.79
N VAL A 82 -7.09 18.02 -4.58
CA VAL A 82 -8.24 18.92 -4.63
C VAL A 82 -8.15 19.98 -3.53
N ILE A 83 -7.80 19.57 -2.31
CA ILE A 83 -7.61 20.49 -1.17
C ILE A 83 -6.53 21.52 -1.48
N LEU A 84 -5.38 21.11 -2.01
CA LEU A 84 -4.29 22.05 -2.34
C LEU A 84 -4.62 22.98 -3.50
N LEU A 85 -5.36 22.49 -4.48
CA LEU A 85 -5.87 23.34 -5.55
C LEU A 85 -6.83 24.38 -4.97
N GLY A 86 -7.74 23.97 -4.09
CA GLY A 86 -8.66 24.87 -3.38
C GLY A 86 -7.92 25.92 -2.56
N ILE A 87 -6.92 25.51 -1.77
CA ILE A 87 -6.05 26.43 -1.02
C ILE A 87 -5.35 27.41 -1.96
N GLY A 88 -4.78 26.93 -3.07
CA GLY A 88 -4.13 27.80 -4.06
C GLY A 88 -5.09 28.84 -4.66
N VAL A 89 -6.32 28.44 -4.99
CA VAL A 89 -7.36 29.35 -5.49
C VAL A 89 -7.79 30.35 -4.41
N LEU A 90 -7.96 29.91 -3.16
CA LEU A 90 -8.31 30.80 -2.04
C LEU A 90 -7.21 31.81 -1.76
N PHE A 91 -5.95 31.39 -1.75
CA PHE A 91 -4.80 32.29 -1.61
C PHE A 91 -4.73 33.31 -2.75
N LEU A 92 -5.00 32.89 -3.98
CA LEU A 92 -5.03 33.79 -5.12
C LEU A 92 -6.20 34.78 -5.02
N TYR A 93 -7.39 34.31 -4.62
CA TYR A 93 -8.59 35.14 -4.47
C TYR A 93 -8.41 36.20 -3.39
N VAL A 94 -8.05 35.79 -2.16
CA VAL A 94 -7.80 36.72 -1.04
C VAL A 94 -6.63 37.65 -1.37
N GLY A 95 -5.57 37.07 -1.95
CA GLY A 95 -4.39 37.81 -2.38
C GLY A 95 -4.71 38.91 -3.38
N ILE A 96 -5.58 38.69 -4.37
CA ILE A 96 -5.99 39.70 -5.35
C ILE A 96 -7.00 40.69 -4.76
N ARG A 97 -8.02 40.21 -4.03
CA ARG A 97 -9.08 41.04 -3.44
C ARG A 97 -8.50 42.08 -2.49
N ASP A 98 -7.56 41.67 -1.65
CA ASP A 98 -7.00 42.51 -0.58
C ASP A 98 -5.67 43.15 -0.98
N ASN A 99 -5.22 43.02 -2.24
CA ASN A 99 -4.00 43.66 -2.69
C ASN A 99 -4.22 45.17 -2.86
N CYS A 100 -3.74 45.96 -1.90
CA CYS A 100 -3.71 47.41 -2.04
C CYS A 100 -2.51 47.81 -2.92
N TRP A 101 -2.74 48.09 -4.21
CA TRP A 101 -1.73 48.60 -5.15
C TRP A 101 -1.35 50.07 -4.86
N SER A 102 -1.12 50.42 -3.60
CA SER A 102 -0.84 51.80 -3.16
C SER A 102 0.62 52.22 -3.39
N GLY A 103 1.48 51.29 -3.84
CA GLY A 103 2.91 51.55 -4.08
C GLY A 103 3.74 51.77 -2.80
N ARG A 104 3.12 51.68 -1.61
CA ARG A 104 3.80 51.75 -0.31
C ARG A 104 4.05 50.34 0.21
N LEU A 105 5.22 50.15 0.83
CA LEU A 105 5.68 48.85 1.35
C LEU A 105 5.05 48.53 2.72
N ASP A 106 3.72 48.63 2.80
CA ASP A 106 2.97 48.36 4.03
C ASP A 106 2.66 46.86 4.16
N VAL A 107 2.39 46.42 5.39
CA VAL A 107 2.03 45.03 5.70
C VAL A 107 0.82 44.55 4.89
N CYS A 108 -0.13 45.47 4.65
CA CYS A 108 -1.33 45.24 3.83
C CYS A 108 -1.02 45.05 2.34
N PHE A 109 0.15 45.46 1.86
CA PHE A 109 0.61 45.19 0.49
C PHE A 109 1.47 43.93 0.43
N TYR A 110 2.37 43.76 1.41
CA TYR A 110 3.29 42.62 1.47
C TYR A 110 2.50 41.31 1.60
N LEU A 111 1.65 41.15 2.61
CA LEU A 111 0.98 39.87 2.89
C LEU A 111 0.18 39.32 1.68
N PRO A 112 -0.74 40.10 1.06
CA PRO A 112 -1.51 39.63 -0.08
C PRO A 112 -0.65 39.31 -1.29
N THR A 113 0.39 40.11 -1.55
CA THR A 113 1.37 39.85 -2.63
C THR A 113 2.09 38.51 -2.43
N TRP A 114 2.44 38.14 -1.18
CA TRP A 114 3.00 36.82 -0.90
C TRP A 114 2.00 35.69 -1.06
N MET A 115 0.74 35.90 -0.68
CA MET A 115 -0.31 34.89 -0.89
C MET A 115 -0.46 34.58 -2.39
N ILE A 116 -0.40 35.60 -3.25
CA ILE A 116 -0.38 35.43 -4.71
C ILE A 116 0.86 34.62 -5.14
N LEU A 117 2.05 34.98 -4.66
CA LEU A 117 3.29 34.29 -5.00
C LEU A 117 3.26 32.81 -4.58
N VAL A 118 2.82 32.51 -3.35
CA VAL A 118 2.67 31.15 -2.83
C VAL A 118 1.63 30.38 -3.64
N ALA A 119 0.50 30.99 -3.99
CA ALA A 119 -0.50 30.36 -4.85
C ALA A 119 0.10 29.94 -6.19
N VAL A 120 0.85 30.83 -6.86
CA VAL A 120 1.55 30.53 -8.11
C VAL A 120 2.53 29.37 -7.94
N LEU A 121 3.31 29.35 -6.86
CA LEU A 121 4.23 28.23 -6.58
C LEU A 121 3.50 26.90 -6.36
N ILE A 122 2.34 26.91 -5.68
CA ILE A 122 1.49 25.74 -5.51
C ILE A 122 0.99 25.25 -6.88
N PHE A 123 0.54 26.15 -7.76
CA PHE A 123 0.14 25.78 -9.12
C PHE A 123 1.30 25.17 -9.91
N ILE A 124 2.50 25.74 -9.83
CA ILE A 124 3.70 25.18 -10.48
C ILE A 124 4.01 23.77 -9.95
N ASP A 125 3.95 23.53 -8.63
CA ASP A 125 4.11 22.18 -8.07
C ASP A 125 3.08 21.20 -8.65
N ARG A 126 1.82 21.62 -8.75
CA ARG A 126 0.74 20.80 -9.32
C ARG A 126 0.95 20.52 -10.81
N LEU A 127 1.40 21.50 -11.59
CA LEU A 127 1.71 21.33 -13.01
C LEU A 127 2.88 20.36 -13.22
N ILE A 128 3.93 20.46 -12.40
CA ILE A 128 5.06 19.51 -12.42
C ILE A 128 4.57 18.09 -12.10
N TYR A 129 3.71 17.95 -11.09
CA TYR A 129 3.11 16.67 -10.72
C TYR A 129 2.27 16.07 -11.86
N TRP A 130 1.40 16.87 -12.50
CA TRP A 130 0.61 16.43 -13.65
C TRP A 130 1.47 16.06 -14.84
N LYS A 131 2.46 16.88 -15.19
CA LYS A 131 3.42 16.58 -16.27
C LYS A 131 4.10 15.23 -16.04
N HIS A 132 4.48 14.94 -14.80
CA HIS A 132 5.05 13.64 -14.43
C HIS A 132 4.06 12.49 -14.65
N LYS A 133 2.80 12.66 -14.23
CA LYS A 133 1.74 11.66 -14.39
C LYS A 133 1.42 11.40 -15.86
N PHE A 134 1.25 12.44 -16.66
CA PHE A 134 0.99 12.34 -18.10
C PHE A 134 2.14 11.66 -18.86
N ASN A 135 3.39 11.99 -18.54
CA ASN A 135 4.54 11.29 -19.13
C ASN A 135 4.54 9.78 -18.83
N GLY A 136 4.03 9.39 -17.65
CA GLY A 136 3.84 7.98 -17.30
C GLY A 136 2.79 7.30 -18.20
N VAL A 137 1.65 7.95 -18.41
CA VAL A 137 0.56 7.44 -19.25
C VAL A 137 0.99 7.35 -20.73
N ILE A 138 1.65 8.39 -21.25
CA ILE A 138 2.15 8.41 -22.63
C ILE A 138 3.16 7.28 -22.86
N PHE A 139 4.04 7.02 -21.88
CA PHE A 139 4.97 5.90 -21.97
C PHE A 139 4.26 4.55 -22.02
N GLU A 140 3.25 4.35 -21.16
CA GLU A 140 2.47 3.09 -21.15
C GLU A 140 1.68 2.87 -22.44
N GLY A 141 1.21 3.95 -23.08
CA GLY A 141 0.59 3.89 -24.40
C GLY A 141 1.57 3.51 -25.52
N LYS A 142 2.80 4.05 -25.50
CA LYS A 142 3.83 3.77 -26.52
C LYS A 142 4.55 2.43 -26.32
N PHE A 143 4.70 1.98 -25.07
CA PHE A 143 5.40 0.76 -24.70
C PHE A 143 4.52 -0.06 -23.74
N PRO A 144 3.52 -0.81 -24.25
CA PRO A 144 2.64 -1.59 -23.40
C PRO A 144 3.44 -2.60 -22.59
N ARG A 145 3.00 -2.81 -21.34
CA ARG A 145 3.67 -3.75 -20.44
C ARG A 145 3.57 -5.17 -21.00
N PRO A 146 4.69 -5.91 -21.14
CA PRO A 146 4.64 -7.29 -21.60
C PRO A 146 3.81 -8.14 -20.63
N ARG A 147 2.85 -8.91 -21.17
CA ARG A 147 1.93 -9.76 -20.39
C ARG A 147 2.69 -11.01 -19.93
N SER A 148 2.65 -11.31 -18.63
CA SER A 148 3.45 -12.34 -17.96
C SER A 148 3.00 -13.79 -18.19
N SER A 149 2.30 -14.11 -19.29
CA SER A 149 1.68 -15.43 -19.48
C SER A 149 2.67 -16.59 -19.67
N ILE A 150 3.96 -16.32 -19.91
CA ILE A 150 5.00 -17.35 -20.10
C ILE A 150 6.08 -17.20 -19.00
N ARG A 151 6.13 -18.16 -18.08
CA ARG A 151 6.57 -18.01 -16.67
C ARG A 151 8.04 -17.65 -16.41
N ASN A 152 8.97 -17.95 -17.33
CA ASN A 152 10.42 -17.78 -17.10
C ASN A 152 11.12 -16.80 -18.06
N SER A 153 10.88 -16.86 -19.37
CA SER A 153 11.46 -15.93 -20.37
C SER A 153 11.01 -14.46 -20.19
N ASN A 154 9.87 -14.25 -19.54
CA ASN A 154 9.22 -12.93 -19.45
C ASN A 154 9.72 -12.08 -18.26
N LYS A 155 10.40 -12.68 -17.27
CA LYS A 155 10.91 -11.93 -16.10
C LYS A 155 12.00 -10.94 -16.50
N GLU A 156 12.89 -11.33 -17.39
CA GLU A 156 13.94 -10.46 -17.92
C GLU A 156 13.35 -9.36 -18.79
N GLN A 157 12.39 -9.67 -19.66
CA GLN A 157 11.68 -8.66 -20.45
C GLN A 157 10.92 -7.65 -19.58
N ILE A 158 10.24 -8.11 -18.52
CA ILE A 158 9.58 -7.20 -17.55
C ILE A 158 10.61 -6.35 -16.81
N ARG A 159 11.75 -6.91 -16.41
CA ARG A 159 12.84 -6.16 -15.77
C ARG A 159 13.46 -5.14 -16.72
N GLN A 160 13.68 -5.51 -17.99
CA GLN A 160 14.19 -4.64 -19.04
C GLN A 160 13.21 -3.49 -19.27
N TRP A 161 11.92 -3.80 -19.44
CA TRP A 161 10.85 -2.81 -19.59
C TRP A 161 10.76 -1.88 -18.38
N GLN A 162 10.91 -2.38 -17.15
CA GLN A 162 10.96 -1.55 -15.95
C GLN A 162 12.21 -0.66 -15.90
N LYS A 163 13.38 -1.17 -16.31
CA LYS A 163 14.61 -0.39 -16.42
C LYS A 163 14.48 0.70 -17.49
N ASP A 164 13.90 0.38 -18.64
CA ASP A 164 13.68 1.31 -19.75
C ASP A 164 12.65 2.37 -19.39
N LYS A 165 11.55 1.98 -18.74
CA LYS A 165 10.59 2.91 -18.13
C LYS A 165 11.28 3.85 -17.14
N GLN A 166 12.17 3.33 -16.30
CA GLN A 166 12.89 4.12 -15.31
C GLN A 166 14.02 5.00 -15.89
N LYS A 167 14.59 4.61 -17.04
CA LYS A 167 15.69 5.31 -17.73
C LYS A 167 15.17 6.38 -18.70
N ARG A 168 14.13 6.08 -19.50
CA ARG A 168 13.51 7.01 -20.45
C ARG A 168 12.53 7.96 -19.79
N SER A 169 11.79 7.51 -18.80
CA SER A 169 11.17 8.47 -17.91
C SER A 169 12.32 9.13 -17.18
N SER A 170 12.58 10.42 -17.41
CA SER A 170 13.48 11.26 -16.58
C SER A 170 13.03 11.35 -15.10
N SER A 171 12.18 10.41 -14.68
CA SER A 171 11.49 10.19 -13.43
C SER A 171 12.40 10.25 -12.22
N LYS A 172 13.62 9.68 -12.22
CA LYS A 172 14.46 9.79 -11.01
C LYS A 172 14.87 11.23 -10.72
N LYS A 173 15.45 11.92 -11.71
CA LYS A 173 15.92 13.30 -11.54
C LYS A 173 14.74 14.27 -11.33
N LEU A 174 13.67 14.12 -12.10
CA LEU A 174 12.45 14.92 -11.94
C LEU A 174 11.73 14.65 -10.61
N ARG A 175 11.66 13.40 -10.15
CA ARG A 175 11.03 13.07 -8.85
C ARG A 175 11.83 13.67 -7.71
N THR A 176 13.16 13.53 -7.72
CA THR A 176 14.02 14.18 -6.72
C THR A 176 13.86 15.69 -6.75
N SER A 177 13.87 16.31 -7.94
CA SER A 177 13.64 17.75 -8.10
C SER A 177 12.27 18.21 -7.56
N SER A 178 11.20 17.45 -7.83
CA SER A 178 9.87 17.75 -7.29
C SER A 178 9.81 17.65 -5.76
N ILE A 179 10.52 16.69 -5.15
CA ILE A 179 10.60 16.59 -3.68
C ILE A 179 11.36 17.77 -3.09
N VAL A 180 12.51 18.12 -3.68
CA VAL A 180 13.29 19.29 -3.25
C VAL A 180 12.45 20.56 -3.36
N PHE A 181 11.72 20.74 -4.47
CA PHE A 181 10.81 21.86 -4.66
C PHE A 181 9.74 21.92 -3.57
N ARG A 182 9.13 20.78 -3.20
CA ARG A 182 8.14 20.71 -2.11
C ARG A 182 8.72 21.04 -0.75
N VAL A 183 9.96 20.62 -0.47
CA VAL A 183 10.65 20.99 0.78
C VAL A 183 10.89 22.50 0.81
N ILE A 184 11.40 23.08 -0.27
CA ILE A 184 11.59 24.54 -0.39
C ILE A 184 10.27 25.26 -0.19
N LEU A 185 9.20 24.83 -0.87
CA LEU A 185 7.87 25.42 -0.74
C LEU A 185 7.33 25.33 0.68
N SER A 186 7.57 24.22 1.37
CA SER A 186 7.19 24.05 2.79
C SER A 186 7.94 25.02 3.69
N LEU A 187 9.25 25.18 3.50
CA LEU A 187 10.08 26.12 4.27
C LEU A 187 9.67 27.57 4.03
N VAL A 188 9.41 27.94 2.78
CA VAL A 188 8.91 29.29 2.42
C VAL A 188 7.56 29.55 3.08
N THR A 189 6.62 28.60 2.98
CA THR A 189 5.29 28.72 3.61
C THR A 189 5.42 28.81 5.14
N PHE A 190 6.38 28.10 5.74
CA PHE A 190 6.63 28.12 7.18
C PHE A 190 7.10 29.50 7.65
N GLY A 191 8.12 30.06 6.98
CA GLY A 191 8.59 31.42 7.28
C GLY A 191 7.46 32.45 7.17
N LEU A 192 6.66 32.37 6.11
CA LEU A 192 5.53 33.28 5.90
C LEU A 192 4.44 33.13 6.96
N THR A 193 4.14 31.91 7.39
CA THR A 193 3.16 31.66 8.46
C THR A 193 3.64 32.25 9.80
N ILE A 194 4.94 32.17 10.08
CA ILE A 194 5.55 32.81 11.25
C ILE A 194 5.45 34.33 11.14
N THR A 195 5.73 34.92 9.98
CA THR A 195 5.58 36.36 9.76
C THR A 195 4.13 36.81 9.95
N ALA A 196 3.16 36.07 9.39
CA ALA A 196 1.74 36.33 9.58
C ALA A 196 1.34 36.26 11.06
N LEU A 197 1.87 35.30 11.82
CA LEU A 197 1.67 35.20 13.26
C LEU A 197 2.24 36.40 14.02
N HIS A 198 3.46 36.85 13.69
CA HIS A 198 4.06 38.03 14.32
C HIS A 198 3.23 39.29 14.04
N VAL A 199 2.77 39.46 12.80
CA VAL A 199 1.89 40.57 12.40
C VAL A 199 0.55 40.49 13.16
N LEU A 200 -0.03 39.29 13.29
CA LEU A 200 -1.27 39.08 14.04
C LEU A 200 -1.10 39.47 15.51
N ILE A 201 -0.02 39.02 16.16
CA ILE A 201 0.28 39.35 17.56
C ILE A 201 0.47 40.86 17.70
N ALA A 202 1.22 41.50 16.81
CA ALA A 202 1.44 42.95 16.84
C ALA A 202 0.14 43.73 16.61
N ALA A 203 -0.74 43.28 15.71
CA ALA A 203 -2.05 43.88 15.47
C ALA A 203 -2.97 43.77 16.68
N VAL A 204 -2.96 42.62 17.38
CA VAL A 204 -3.76 42.37 18.59
C VAL A 204 -3.27 43.19 19.79
N HIS A 205 -1.95 43.36 19.95
CA HIS A 205 -1.38 44.15 21.06
C HIS A 205 -1.29 45.66 20.77
N GLY A 206 -1.43 46.06 19.50
CA GLY A 206 -1.38 47.45 19.06
C GLY A 206 -2.74 48.15 19.03
N LYS A 207 -2.89 49.12 18.12
CA LYS A 207 -4.14 49.90 17.92
C LYS A 207 -5.23 49.16 17.13
N GLY A 208 -5.09 47.83 16.94
CA GLY A 208 -5.89 47.07 15.99
C GLY A 208 -5.43 47.27 14.53
N ALA A 209 -5.88 46.38 13.65
CA ALA A 209 -5.72 46.53 12.20
C ALA A 209 -7.08 46.92 11.60
N GLU A 210 -7.10 47.88 10.67
CA GLU A 210 -8.35 48.30 9.98
C GLU A 210 -9.01 47.13 9.24
N ASN A 211 -8.20 46.17 8.74
CA ASN A 211 -8.66 44.97 8.05
C ASN A 211 -7.85 43.74 8.52
N PRO A 212 -8.30 42.99 9.55
CA PRO A 212 -7.57 41.82 10.06
C PRO A 212 -7.73 40.57 9.18
N ASP A 213 -8.75 40.54 8.33
CA ASP A 213 -9.10 39.41 7.45
C ASP A 213 -7.91 38.80 6.70
N PRO A 214 -7.12 39.55 5.90
CA PRO A 214 -6.00 38.97 5.15
C PRO A 214 -4.92 38.36 6.06
N ILE A 215 -4.71 38.92 7.26
CA ILE A 215 -3.74 38.40 8.24
C ILE A 215 -4.23 37.06 8.78
N ILE A 216 -5.50 36.99 9.16
CA ILE A 216 -6.14 35.78 9.68
C ILE A 216 -6.14 34.67 8.61
N PHE A 217 -6.58 34.97 7.38
CA PHE A 217 -6.61 34.00 6.29
C PHE A 217 -5.21 33.52 5.91
N SER A 218 -4.22 34.41 5.84
CA SER A 218 -2.83 34.04 5.56
C SER A 218 -2.28 33.05 6.60
N PHE A 219 -2.55 33.29 7.89
CA PHE A 219 -2.14 32.39 8.96
C PHE A 219 -2.84 31.02 8.90
N TYR A 220 -4.17 31.00 8.84
CA TYR A 220 -4.94 29.74 8.83
C TYR A 220 -4.65 28.88 7.61
N PHE A 221 -4.70 29.48 6.41
CA PHE A 221 -4.39 28.74 5.18
C PHE A 221 -2.90 28.38 5.11
N GLY A 222 -2.01 29.19 5.68
CA GLY A 222 -0.58 28.86 5.83
C GLY A 222 -0.37 27.59 6.66
N LEU A 223 -0.98 27.52 7.84
CA LEU A 223 -0.97 26.32 8.70
C LEU A 223 -1.56 25.09 8.01
N LEU A 224 -2.70 25.25 7.34
CA LEU A 224 -3.34 24.16 6.61
C LEU A 224 -2.44 23.64 5.48
N THR A 225 -1.81 24.56 4.74
CA THR A 225 -0.86 24.24 3.67
C THR A 225 0.34 23.45 4.22
N LEU A 226 0.91 23.91 5.33
CA LEU A 226 2.02 23.25 6.01
C LEU A 226 1.65 21.85 6.49
N PHE A 227 0.48 21.69 7.09
CA PHE A 227 -0.03 20.38 7.52
C PHE A 227 -0.12 19.41 6.35
N VAL A 228 -0.69 19.86 5.22
CA VAL A 228 -0.81 19.02 4.03
C VAL A 228 0.56 18.64 3.45
N TYR A 229 1.50 19.59 3.36
CA TYR A 229 2.86 19.29 2.90
C TYR A 229 3.61 18.35 3.85
N PHE A 230 3.41 18.50 5.17
CA PHE A 230 3.95 17.59 6.18
C PHE A 230 3.43 16.17 6.02
N CYS A 231 2.12 15.97 5.81
CA CYS A 231 1.54 14.65 5.53
C CYS A 231 2.16 14.02 4.26
N MET A 232 2.39 14.81 3.21
CA MET A 232 3.06 14.32 1.99
C MET A 232 4.52 13.94 2.23
N LEU A 233 5.22 14.72 3.04
CA LEU A 233 6.62 14.48 3.41
C LEU A 233 6.73 13.16 4.19
N ILE A 234 5.86 12.91 5.17
CA ILE A 234 5.77 11.63 5.89
C ILE A 234 5.52 10.48 4.92
N LYS A 235 4.52 10.60 4.03
CA LYS A 235 4.23 9.58 3.01
C LYS A 235 5.45 9.30 2.14
N TYR A 236 6.22 10.32 1.80
CA TYR A 236 7.45 10.17 1.04
C TYR A 236 8.53 9.42 1.84
N PHE A 237 8.79 9.82 3.09
CA PHE A 237 9.75 9.16 3.97
C PHE A 237 9.41 7.69 4.20
N TYR A 238 8.14 7.38 4.49
CA TYR A 238 7.67 6.01 4.63
C TYR A 238 7.97 5.16 3.38
N ASN A 239 7.62 5.67 2.20
CA ASN A 239 7.89 4.99 0.93
C ASN A 239 9.40 4.83 0.67
N PHE A 240 10.20 5.84 1.03
CA PHE A 240 11.65 5.80 0.89
C PHE A 240 12.26 4.71 1.79
N CYS A 241 11.91 4.68 3.07
CA CYS A 241 12.34 3.66 4.03
C CYS A 241 11.95 2.26 3.58
N MET A 242 10.68 2.05 3.20
CA MET A 242 10.19 0.75 2.71
C MET A 242 10.91 0.30 1.44
N SER A 243 11.27 1.23 0.54
CA SER A 243 12.05 0.90 -0.66
C SER A 243 13.47 0.45 -0.34
N ARG A 244 14.09 1.02 0.70
CA ARG A 244 15.42 0.60 1.17
C ARG A 244 15.39 -0.77 1.83
N VAL A 245 14.40 -1.03 2.70
CA VAL A 245 14.20 -2.34 3.34
C VAL A 245 13.94 -3.43 2.32
N LYS A 246 13.17 -3.15 1.26
CA LYS A 246 12.95 -4.13 0.17
C LYS A 246 14.23 -4.44 -0.61
N LYS A 247 15.11 -3.45 -0.80
CA LYS A 247 16.39 -3.64 -1.49
C LYS A 247 17.38 -4.44 -0.65
N SER A 248 17.46 -4.21 0.67
CA SER A 248 18.37 -4.96 1.53
C SER A 248 18.01 -6.45 1.58
N LYS A 249 16.71 -6.79 1.55
CA LYS A 249 16.24 -8.17 1.51
C LYS A 249 16.50 -8.91 0.18
N SER A 250 16.77 -8.19 -0.92
CA SER A 250 17.06 -8.83 -2.22
C SER A 250 18.54 -9.14 -2.45
N THR A 251 19.42 -8.64 -1.58
CA THR A 251 20.88 -8.83 -1.67
C THR A 251 21.33 -9.98 -0.76
N THR A 252 20.60 -11.09 -0.76
CA THR A 252 21.16 -12.35 -0.23
C THR A 252 22.08 -12.90 -1.32
N PRO A 253 23.40 -13.06 -1.05
CA PRO A 253 24.33 -13.59 -2.05
C PRO A 253 23.86 -14.98 -2.49
N ALA A 254 23.91 -15.23 -3.80
CA ALA A 254 23.62 -16.55 -4.35
C ALA A 254 24.57 -17.57 -3.68
N PRO A 255 24.07 -18.75 -3.27
CA PRO A 255 24.95 -19.81 -2.78
C PRO A 255 25.98 -20.09 -3.87
N MET A 256 27.26 -20.05 -3.49
CA MET A 256 28.34 -20.38 -4.42
C MET A 256 28.09 -21.78 -5.00
N PRO A 257 28.33 -22.00 -6.31
CA PRO A 257 28.33 -23.34 -6.84
C PRO A 257 29.33 -24.17 -6.03
N ASN A 258 28.86 -25.27 -5.44
CA ASN A 258 29.74 -26.20 -4.74
C ASN A 258 30.78 -26.73 -5.75
N PRO A 259 32.06 -26.81 -5.35
CA PRO A 259 33.14 -27.34 -6.18
C PRO A 259 32.93 -28.81 -6.54
#